data_AF-A0A934EPA9-F1
#
_entry.id   AF-A0A934EPA9-F1
#
_cell.length_a   1.000
_cell.length_b   1.000
_cell.length_c   1.000
_cell.angle_alpha   90.00
_cell.angle_beta   90.00
_cell.angle_gamma   90.00
#
_symmetry.space_group_name_H-M   'P 1'
#
loop_
_entity.id
_entity.type
_entity.pdbx_description
1 polymer ?
#
loop_
_entity_poly.entity_id
_entity_poly.type
_entity_poly.pdbx_seq_one_letter_code
_entity_poly.pdbx_strand_id
1 'polypeptide(L)'
;MTIQNASALQGIFIRSLESSSNLTIDLKDVTDLDLSFLQLLCSLHRTSTDLKMNLTLSGPCPEIFRDAVKSAGFLRRTGCKFDCKKNCLWAEMNKAAEKEIN
;
A
#
# COMPACT_ATOMS: atom_id res chain seq x y z
N MET A 1 -11.71 -2.18 9.96
CA MET A 1 -11.84 -3.53 9.36
C MET A 1 -11.81 -4.57 10.49
N THR A 2 -12.42 -5.76 10.35
CA THR A 2 -12.31 -6.84 11.35
C THR A 2 -11.45 -7.98 10.80
N ILE A 3 -10.82 -8.76 11.69
CA ILE A 3 -9.95 -9.91 11.35
C ILE A 3 -10.61 -10.90 10.36
N GLN A 4 -11.95 -11.00 10.37
CA GLN A 4 -12.71 -11.86 9.46
C GLN A 4 -12.60 -11.42 7.98
N ASN A 5 -12.48 -10.12 7.73
CA ASN A 5 -12.34 -9.57 6.37
C ASN A 5 -10.90 -9.67 5.85
N ALA A 6 -9.91 -9.83 6.73
CA ALA A 6 -8.50 -9.94 6.35
C ALA A 6 -8.21 -11.20 5.53
N SER A 7 -8.81 -12.35 5.88
CA SER A 7 -8.63 -13.61 5.13
C SER A 7 -9.26 -13.55 3.73
N ALA A 8 -10.47 -12.98 3.62
CA ALA A 8 -11.11 -12.76 2.32
C ALA A 8 -10.27 -11.83 1.43
N LEU A 9 -9.76 -10.73 1.99
CA LEU A 9 -8.91 -9.78 1.27
C LEU A 9 -7.58 -10.42 0.84
N GLN A 10 -6.95 -11.21 1.71
CA GLN A 10 -5.75 -11.98 1.35
C GLN A 10 -6.01 -12.91 0.16
N GLY A 11 -7.14 -13.60 0.14
CA GLY A 11 -7.53 -14.46 -0.98
C GLY A 11 -7.69 -13.69 -2.30
N ILE A 12 -8.26 -12.48 -2.24
CA ILE A 12 -8.35 -11.58 -3.40
C ILE A 12 -6.94 -11.20 -3.88
N PHE A 13 -6.06 -10.80 -2.97
CA PHE A 13 -4.68 -10.43 -3.32
C PHE A 13 -3.90 -11.57 -3.97
N ILE A 14 -4.01 -12.80 -3.46
CA ILE A 14 -3.35 -13.97 -4.06
C ILE A 14 -3.84 -14.19 -5.49
N ARG A 15 -5.16 -14.19 -5.72
CA ARG A 15 -5.73 -14.35 -7.07
C ARG A 15 -5.30 -13.23 -8.01
N SER A 16 -5.22 -12.00 -7.52
CA SER A 16 -4.74 -10.87 -8.31
C SER A 16 -3.27 -11.05 -8.73
N LEU A 17 -2.41 -11.53 -7.82
CA LEU A 17 -1.00 -11.81 -8.11
C LEU A 17 -0.82 -12.91 -9.16
N GLU A 18 -1.68 -13.93 -9.17
CA GLU A 18 -1.62 -15.03 -10.14
C GLU A 18 -2.09 -14.61 -11.56
N SER A 19 -2.93 -13.58 -11.66
CA SER A 19 -3.65 -13.23 -12.89
C SER A 19 -3.05 -12.07 -13.70
N SER A 20 -2.12 -11.28 -13.13
CA SER A 20 -1.64 -10.06 -13.76
C SER A 20 -0.19 -9.73 -13.38
N SER A 21 0.52 -9.03 -14.28
CA SER A 21 1.84 -8.43 -14.01
C SER A 21 1.77 -7.00 -13.44
N ASN A 22 0.56 -6.44 -13.35
CA ASN A 22 0.30 -5.12 -12.79
C ASN A 22 -0.97 -5.14 -11.92
N LEU A 23 -0.88 -4.59 -10.72
CA LEU A 23 -2.00 -4.48 -9.79
C LEU A 23 -2.14 -3.03 -9.31
N THR A 24 -3.34 -2.49 -9.44
CA THR A 24 -3.70 -1.17 -8.92
C THR A 24 -4.76 -1.34 -7.84
N ILE A 25 -4.55 -0.75 -6.67
CA ILE A 25 -5.50 -0.80 -5.55
C ILE A 25 -6.23 0.55 -5.47
N ASP A 26 -7.55 0.52 -5.62
CA ASP A 26 -8.41 1.69 -5.43
C ASP A 26 -8.87 1.77 -3.96
N LEU A 27 -8.61 2.90 -3.32
CA LEU A 27 -8.94 3.15 -1.91
C LEU A 27 -10.06 4.20 -1.75
N LYS A 28 -10.66 4.68 -2.85
CA LYS A 28 -11.57 5.85 -2.82
C LYS A 28 -12.77 5.69 -1.86
N ASP A 29 -13.32 4.47 -1.75
CA ASP A 29 -14.52 4.17 -0.97
C ASP A 29 -14.20 3.53 0.39
N VAL A 30 -12.91 3.54 0.80
CA VAL A 30 -12.50 2.97 2.09
C VAL A 30 -12.88 3.93 3.21
N THR A 31 -13.81 3.51 4.05
CA THR A 31 -14.33 4.29 5.19
C THR A 31 -13.74 3.88 6.53
N ASP A 32 -13.09 2.72 6.60
CA ASP A 32 -12.41 2.22 7.79
C ASP A 32 -11.35 1.18 7.42
N LEU A 33 -10.22 1.18 8.13
CA LEU A 33 -9.13 0.23 7.93
C LEU A 33 -8.35 0.03 9.23
N ASP A 34 -7.85 -1.19 9.42
CA ASP A 34 -7.12 -1.58 10.62
C ASP A 34 -5.64 -1.85 10.31
N LEU A 35 -4.89 -2.20 11.36
CA LEU A 35 -3.50 -2.58 11.24
C LEU A 35 -3.31 -3.80 10.31
N SER A 36 -4.25 -4.75 10.33
CA SER A 36 -4.17 -5.96 9.52
C SER A 36 -4.25 -5.65 8.02
N PHE A 37 -5.03 -4.66 7.61
CA PHE A 37 -5.04 -4.17 6.24
C PHE A 37 -3.68 -3.65 5.79
N LEU A 38 -3.03 -2.81 6.61
CA LEU A 38 -1.71 -2.26 6.31
C LEU A 38 -0.64 -3.36 6.23
N GLN A 39 -0.72 -4.35 7.12
CA GLN A 39 0.16 -5.53 7.10
C GLN A 39 -0.03 -6.37 5.83
N LEU A 40 -1.27 -6.56 5.38
CA LEU A 40 -1.57 -7.27 4.13
C LEU A 40 -1.05 -6.50 2.91
N LEU A 41 -1.25 -5.18 2.84
CA LEU A 41 -0.69 -4.34 1.78
C LEU A 41 0.84 -4.38 1.73
N CYS A 42 1.49 -4.35 2.90
CA CYS A 42 2.94 -4.47 2.98
C CYS A 42 3.43 -5.84 2.49
N SER A 43 2.72 -6.91 2.87
CA SER A 43 3.02 -8.27 2.42
C SER A 43 2.81 -8.40 0.91
N LEU A 44 1.71 -7.87 0.38
CA LEU A 44 1.41 -7.81 -1.04
C LEU A 44 2.50 -7.07 -1.81
N HIS A 45 2.93 -5.90 -1.34
CA HIS A 45 4.03 -5.15 -1.95
C HIS A 45 5.30 -5.99 -2.03
N ARG A 46 5.70 -6.64 -0.93
CA ARG A 46 6.90 -7.49 -0.89
C ARG A 46 6.82 -8.64 -1.89
N THR A 47 5.69 -9.33 -1.95
CA THR A 47 5.48 -10.43 -2.91
C THR A 47 5.46 -9.92 -4.34
N SER A 48 4.83 -8.77 -4.58
CA SER A 48 4.81 -8.12 -5.91
C SER A 48 6.23 -7.80 -6.38
N THR A 49 7.09 -7.30 -5.50
CA THR A 49 8.48 -6.99 -5.84
C THR A 49 9.26 -8.25 -6.22
N ASP A 50 9.09 -9.36 -5.48
CA ASP A 50 9.74 -10.64 -5.78
C ASP A 50 9.28 -11.21 -7.13
N LEU A 51 7.98 -11.11 -7.41
CA LEU A 51 7.37 -11.50 -8.68
C LEU A 51 7.63 -10.49 -9.83
N LYS A 52 8.41 -9.43 -9.58
CA LYS A 52 8.67 -8.31 -10.50
C LYS A 52 7.40 -7.59 -10.98
N MET A 53 6.28 -7.80 -10.31
CA MET A 53 4.98 -7.19 -10.56
C MET A 53 4.99 -5.72 -10.15
N ASN A 54 4.28 -4.86 -10.90
CA ASN A 54 4.08 -3.48 -10.48
C ASN A 54 2.84 -3.38 -9.59
N LEU A 55 2.99 -2.76 -8.42
CA LEU A 55 1.88 -2.49 -7.49
C LEU A 55 1.74 -0.98 -7.30
N THR A 56 0.55 -0.44 -7.55
CA THR A 56 0.26 0.99 -7.41
C THR A 56 -1.04 1.22 -6.64
N LEU A 57 -1.19 2.43 -6.08
CA LEU A 57 -2.46 2.91 -5.53
C LEU A 57 -3.13 3.81 -6.56
N SER A 58 -4.45 3.69 -6.71
CA SER A 58 -5.24 4.52 -7.61
C SER A 58 -5.51 5.88 -6.98
N GLY A 59 -5.17 6.95 -7.69
CA GLY A 59 -5.49 8.31 -7.28
C GLY A 59 -4.90 8.75 -5.93
N PRO A 60 -5.41 9.87 -5.38
CA PRO A 60 -5.04 10.32 -4.04
C PRO A 60 -5.54 9.33 -2.98
N CYS A 61 -4.68 8.93 -2.06
CA CYS A 61 -5.10 8.11 -0.92
C CYS A 61 -6.02 8.94 0.00
N PRO A 62 -7.13 8.38 0.49
CA PRO A 62 -8.04 9.09 1.40
C PRO A 62 -7.34 9.43 2.73
N GLU A 63 -7.84 10.44 3.44
CA GLU A 63 -7.25 10.92 4.70
C GLU A 63 -7.14 9.82 5.75
N ILE A 64 -8.19 9.03 5.93
CA ILE A 64 -8.21 7.90 6.86
C ILE A 64 -7.07 6.89 6.61
N PHE A 65 -6.69 6.68 5.34
CA PHE A 65 -5.57 5.81 5.01
C PHE A 65 -4.24 6.45 5.37
N ARG A 66 -4.05 7.74 5.07
CA ARG A 66 -2.83 8.46 5.43
C ARG A 66 -2.63 8.50 6.96
N ASP A 67 -3.70 8.77 7.70
CA ASP A 67 -3.68 8.82 9.16
C ASP A 67 -3.40 7.45 9.79
N ALA A 68 -3.99 6.39 9.25
CA ALA A 68 -3.70 5.03 9.68
C ALA A 68 -2.25 4.62 9.40
N VAL A 69 -1.70 4.94 8.21
CA VAL A 69 -0.29 4.67 7.88
C VAL A 69 0.64 5.41 8.83
N LYS A 70 0.34 6.67 9.14
CA LYS A 70 1.13 7.51 10.06
C LYS A 70 1.04 7.00 11.49
N SER A 71 -0.17 6.78 12.01
CA SER A 71 -0.42 6.35 13.39
C SER A 71 0.09 4.93 13.66
N ALA A 72 0.04 4.04 12.67
CA ALA A 72 0.60 2.70 12.77
C ALA A 72 2.14 2.64 12.60
N GLY A 73 2.80 3.78 12.33
CA GLY A 73 4.25 3.84 12.14
C GLY A 73 4.74 3.17 10.85
N PHE A 74 3.87 3.01 9.85
CA PHE A 74 4.24 2.42 8.57
C PHE A 74 5.03 3.38 7.69
N LEU A 75 4.86 4.70 7.87
CA LEU A 75 5.55 5.74 7.10
C LEU A 75 7.08 5.59 7.19
N ARG A 76 7.74 5.59 6.03
CA ARG A 76 9.20 5.44 5.93
C ARG A 76 9.81 6.58 5.14
N ARG A 77 11.00 7.01 5.55
CA ARG A 77 11.84 7.94 4.77
C ARG A 77 12.43 7.28 3.51
N THR A 78 12.61 5.97 3.54
CA THR A 78 13.14 5.17 2.44
C THR A 78 12.30 3.92 2.27
N GLY A 79 12.26 3.38 1.04
CA GLY A 79 11.57 2.13 0.73
C GLY A 79 11.99 0.97 1.63
N CYS A 80 11.15 -0.05 1.68
CA CYS A 80 11.49 -1.26 2.42
C CYS A 80 12.73 -1.92 1.77
N LYS A 81 13.47 -2.74 2.52
CA LYS A 81 14.68 -3.41 2.01
C LYS A 81 14.45 -4.31 0.78
N PHE A 82 13.20 -4.68 0.53
CA PHE A 82 12.80 -5.50 -0.61
C PHE A 82 12.51 -4.65 -1.85
N ASP A 83 12.29 -3.34 -1.69
CA ASP A 83 11.95 -2.42 -2.76
C ASP A 83 13.21 -1.98 -3.55
N CYS A 84 13.54 -2.77 -4.56
CA CYS A 84 14.62 -2.44 -5.50
C CYS A 84 14.21 -1.37 -6.54
N LYS A 85 12.91 -1.08 -6.69
CA LYS A 85 12.36 -0.18 -7.73
C LYS A 85 12.00 1.21 -7.21
N LYS A 86 12.22 1.49 -5.91
CA LYS A 86 11.83 2.73 -5.23
C LYS A 86 10.32 3.02 -5.34
N ASN A 87 9.50 1.98 -5.33
CA ASN A 87 8.04 2.05 -5.43
C ASN A 87 7.30 1.54 -4.17
N CYS A 88 8.00 1.46 -3.03
CA CYS A 88 7.41 1.10 -1.75
C CYS A 88 6.26 2.04 -1.40
N LEU A 89 5.09 1.46 -1.14
CA LEU A 89 3.85 2.17 -0.76
C LEU A 89 4.05 3.12 0.44
N TRP A 90 5.01 2.77 1.29
CA TRP A 90 5.28 3.48 2.54
C TRP A 90 6.45 4.47 2.46
N ALA A 91 7.15 4.53 1.32
CA ALA A 91 8.29 5.41 1.16
C ALA A 91 7.84 6.83 0.81
N GLU A 92 7.95 7.74 1.77
CA GLU A 92 7.97 9.16 1.48
C GLU A 92 9.41 9.61 1.22
N MET A 93 9.70 10.00 -0.02
CA MET A 93 10.66 11.07 -0.27
C MET A 93 9.89 12.38 -0.38
N ASN A 94 9.39 12.91 0.74
CA ASN A 94 8.92 14.30 0.89
C ASN A 94 8.22 14.95 -0.34
N LYS A 95 7.33 14.24 -1.05
CA LYS A 95 6.69 14.74 -2.29
C LYS A 95 5.43 15.56 -2.03
N ALA A 96 5.25 16.04 -0.80
CA ALA A 96 4.23 17.04 -0.46
C ALA A 96 4.82 18.36 0.06
N ALA A 97 6.12 18.44 0.38
CA ALA A 97 6.72 19.65 0.96
C ALA A 97 7.29 20.65 -0.07
N GLU A 98 7.32 20.32 -1.37
CA GLU A 98 7.88 21.20 -2.42
C GLU A 98 6.83 21.75 -3.41
N LYS A 99 5.53 21.53 -3.18
CA LYS A 99 4.47 22.09 -4.05
C LYS A 99 3.70 23.28 -3.47
N GLU A 100 4.19 23.88 -2.38
CA GLU A 100 3.64 25.14 -1.81
C GLU A 100 4.68 26.26 -1.67
N ILE A 101 5.77 26.21 -2.46
CA ILE A 101 6.64 27.37 -2.69
C ILE A 101 7.00 27.43 -4.18
N ASN A 102 6.00 27.71 -5.02
CA ASN A 102 6.15 28.43 -6.28
C ASN A 102 4.79 28.84 -6.84
#